data_AF-A0A9X2E4J1-F1
#
_entry.id   AF-A0A9X2E4J1-F1
#
_cell.length_a   1.000
_cell.length_b   1.000
_cell.length_c   1.000
_cell.angle_alpha   90.00
_cell.angle_beta   90.00
_cell.angle_gamma   90.00
#
_symmetry.space_group_name_H-M   'P 1'
#
loop_
_entity.id
_entity.type
_entity.pdbx_description
1 polymer ?
#
loop_
_entity_poly.entity_id
_entity_poly.type
_entity_poly.pdbx_seq_one_letter_code
_entity_poly.pdbx_strand_id
1 'polypeptide(L)'
;MRANTGRYLSELGELERWMAERFAALPAERRKLVTNHHVFGYLARRFGFEVIGAIIPGGTTLASPSAADLADLAETVRGAGVPAIFADSAQSDRLARVLAEQAGVRVRVVALYTESLTEPGGGAPTYLDLMRADTDAIVNGLGSP
;
A
#
# COMPACT_ATOMS: atom_id res chain seq x y z
N MET A 1 -30.31 1.29 15.85
CA MET A 1 -29.38 1.90 14.88
C MET A 1 -28.31 2.78 15.55
N ARG A 2 -28.68 3.82 16.31
CA ARG A 2 -27.70 4.77 16.91
C ARG A 2 -26.62 4.15 17.80
N ALA A 3 -26.94 3.13 18.60
CA ALA A 3 -25.96 2.44 19.46
C ALA A 3 -24.89 1.65 18.67
N ASN A 4 -25.29 0.98 17.59
CA ASN A 4 -24.35 0.24 16.72
C ASN A 4 -23.42 1.20 15.97
N THR A 5 -23.95 2.33 15.49
CA THR A 5 -23.14 3.38 14.85
C THR A 5 -22.12 3.97 15.81
N GLY A 6 -22.52 4.34 17.04
CA GLY A 6 -21.60 4.90 18.04
C GLY A 6 -20.48 3.93 18.41
N ARG A 7 -20.79 2.65 18.57
CA ARG A 7 -19.80 1.60 18.81
C ARG A 7 -18.79 1.51 17.66
N TYR A 8 -19.27 1.38 16.42
CA TYR A 8 -18.38 1.23 15.26
C TYR A 8 -17.52 2.48 14.99
N LEU A 9 -18.06 3.68 15.23
CA LEU A 9 -17.26 4.91 15.16
C LEU A 9 -16.13 4.94 16.20
N SER A 10 -16.36 4.36 17.38
CA SER A 10 -15.32 4.24 18.41
C SER A 10 -14.23 3.26 17.97
N GLU A 11 -14.60 2.12 17.39
CA GLU A 11 -13.68 1.13 16.82
C GLU A 11 -12.83 1.73 15.68
N LEU A 12 -13.44 2.54 14.80
CA LEU A 12 -12.72 3.28 13.74
C LEU A 12 -11.74 4.30 14.31
N GLY A 13 -12.13 5.03 15.37
CA GLY A 13 -11.23 5.97 16.05
C GLY A 13 -10.05 5.28 16.75
N GLU A 14 -10.28 4.09 17.32
CA GLU A 14 -9.21 3.24 17.88
C GLU A 14 -8.27 2.72 16.79
N LEU A 15 -8.83 2.26 15.68
CA LEU A 15 -8.05 1.84 14.52
C LEU A 15 -7.17 2.98 14.00
N GLU A 16 -7.74 4.18 13.81
CA GLU A 16 -7.00 5.33 13.31
C GLU A 16 -5.82 5.70 14.22
N ARG A 17 -6.02 5.73 15.54
CA ARG A 17 -4.93 5.99 16.50
C ARG A 17 -3.85 4.93 16.41
N TRP A 18 -4.24 3.66 16.38
CA TRP A 18 -3.31 2.55 16.24
C TRP A 18 -2.50 2.66 14.94
N MET A 19 -3.15 2.96 13.80
CA MET A 19 -2.45 3.16 12.52
C MET A 19 -1.47 4.33 12.58
N ALA A 20 -1.87 5.46 13.18
CA ALA A 20 -1.01 6.62 13.33
C ALA A 20 0.25 6.30 14.14
N GLU A 21 0.13 5.55 15.24
CA GLU A 21 1.27 5.11 16.06
C GLU A 21 2.21 4.19 15.26
N ARG A 22 1.67 3.22 14.52
CA ARG A 22 2.46 2.28 13.70
C ARG A 22 3.23 3.00 12.60
N PHE A 23 2.59 3.92 11.89
CA PHE A 23 3.24 4.69 10.84
C PHE A 23 4.22 5.73 11.39
N ALA A 24 3.97 6.29 12.57
CA ALA A 24 4.89 7.22 13.23
C ALA A 24 6.24 6.57 13.56
N ALA A 25 6.28 5.25 13.76
CA ALA A 25 7.53 4.51 13.99
C ALA A 25 8.45 4.44 12.76
N LEU A 26 7.94 4.72 11.54
CA LEU A 26 8.76 4.85 10.35
C LEU A 26 9.37 6.26 10.28
N PRO A 27 10.68 6.40 9.98
CA PRO A 27 11.26 7.69 9.60
C PRO A 27 10.48 8.32 8.44
N ALA A 28 10.27 9.65 8.50
CA ALA A 28 9.44 10.35 7.51
C ALA A 28 9.95 10.14 6.07
N GLU A 29 11.27 10.05 5.90
CA GLU A 29 11.95 9.85 4.62
C GLU A 29 11.63 8.48 3.99
N ARG A 30 11.24 7.50 4.82
CA ARG A 30 10.87 6.15 4.38
C ARG A 30 9.39 6.01 4.05
N ARG A 31 8.55 7.02 4.32
CA ARG A 31 7.09 6.98 4.10
C ARG A 31 6.74 7.25 2.63
N LYS A 32 7.32 6.47 1.73
CA LYS A 32 7.11 6.57 0.28
C LYS A 32 6.49 5.27 -0.23
N LEU A 33 5.39 5.39 -0.94
CA LEU A 33 4.63 4.26 -1.47
C LEU A 33 4.77 4.19 -2.99
N VAL A 34 5.04 3.00 -3.49
CA VAL A 34 4.92 2.63 -4.90
C VAL A 34 3.86 1.56 -4.98
N THR A 35 2.84 1.75 -5.83
CA THR A 35 1.65 0.90 -5.86
C THR A 35 1.37 0.33 -7.25
N ASN A 36 0.47 -0.65 -7.36
CA ASN A 36 -0.02 -1.09 -8.68
C ASN A 36 -0.85 -0.01 -9.38
N HIS A 37 -1.72 0.70 -8.65
CA HIS A 37 -2.54 1.81 -9.15
C HIS A 37 -2.88 2.81 -8.02
N HIS A 38 -3.56 3.90 -8.35
CA HIS A 38 -3.80 5.03 -7.43
C HIS A 38 -4.89 4.77 -6.37
N VAL A 39 -4.60 3.96 -5.34
CA VAL A 39 -5.57 3.62 -4.26
C VAL A 39 -5.28 4.22 -2.89
N PHE A 40 -4.04 4.65 -2.63
CA PHE A 40 -3.62 5.08 -1.28
C PHE A 40 -3.61 6.60 -1.05
N GLY A 41 -4.19 7.41 -1.95
CA GLY A 41 -4.13 8.88 -1.83
C GLY A 41 -4.71 9.44 -0.52
N TYR A 42 -5.80 8.84 0.00
CA TYR A 42 -6.38 9.25 1.29
C TYR A 42 -5.53 8.85 2.49
N LEU A 43 -5.03 7.61 2.50
CA LEU A 43 -4.12 7.11 3.54
C LEU A 43 -2.86 7.97 3.58
N ALA A 44 -2.28 8.22 2.41
CA ALA A 44 -1.05 9.01 2.28
C ALA A 44 -1.21 10.41 2.85
N ARG A 45 -2.29 11.11 2.47
CA ARG A 45 -2.60 12.44 3.04
C ARG A 45 -2.85 12.39 4.55
N ARG A 46 -3.52 11.36 5.05
CA ARG A 46 -3.89 11.26 6.47
C ARG A 46 -2.69 10.99 7.39
N PHE A 47 -1.77 10.14 6.95
CA PHE A 47 -0.66 9.64 7.78
C PHE A 47 0.73 10.11 7.33
N GLY A 48 0.80 11.03 6.37
CA GLY A 48 2.04 11.65 5.94
C GLY A 48 2.93 10.72 5.12
N PHE A 49 2.32 9.98 4.18
CA PHE A 49 3.06 9.29 3.12
C PHE A 49 3.03 10.09 1.83
N GLU A 50 4.01 9.84 0.99
CA GLU A 50 4.06 10.27 -0.40
C GLU A 50 3.83 9.05 -1.30
N VAL A 51 2.90 9.14 -2.25
CA VAL A 51 2.77 8.14 -3.31
C VAL A 51 3.68 8.59 -4.46
N ILE A 52 4.83 7.94 -4.61
CA ILE A 52 5.87 8.35 -5.56
C ILE A 52 5.72 7.69 -6.92
N GLY A 53 4.81 6.72 -7.07
CA GLY A 53 4.51 6.11 -8.35
C GLY A 53 3.43 5.04 -8.30
N ALA A 54 2.82 4.81 -9.45
CA ALA A 54 1.86 3.74 -9.69
C ALA A 54 2.24 3.02 -10.99
N ILE A 55 2.25 1.68 -10.96
CA ILE A 55 2.59 0.84 -12.12
C ILE A 55 1.60 1.07 -13.27
N ILE A 56 0.33 1.27 -12.94
CA ILE A 56 -0.74 1.61 -13.88
C ILE A 56 -1.10 3.08 -13.63
N PRO A 57 -0.56 4.02 -14.44
CA PRO A 57 -0.73 5.46 -14.23
C PRO A 57 -2.11 5.97 -14.65
N GLY A 58 -2.89 5.17 -15.40
CA GLY A 58 -4.28 5.48 -15.69
C GLY A 58 -5.11 5.36 -14.42
N GLY A 59 -6.02 6.30 -14.16
CA GLY A 59 -6.99 6.21 -13.05
C GLY A 59 -7.97 5.02 -13.14
N THR A 60 -7.70 4.04 -14.00
CA THR A 60 -8.41 2.79 -14.16
C THR A 60 -7.40 1.64 -14.14
N THR A 61 -7.80 0.50 -13.59
CA THR A 61 -6.99 -0.74 -13.55
C THR A 61 -6.88 -1.44 -14.91
N LEU A 62 -7.55 -0.92 -15.94
CA LEU A 62 -7.56 -1.47 -17.30
C LEU A 62 -6.44 -0.92 -18.18
N ALA A 63 -5.79 0.16 -17.79
CA ALA A 63 -4.65 0.69 -18.52
C ALA A 63 -3.43 -0.24 -18.37
N SER A 64 -2.61 -0.35 -19.41
CA SER A 64 -1.33 -1.07 -19.37
C SER A 64 -0.19 -0.08 -19.54
N PRO A 65 0.84 -0.11 -18.68
CA PRO A 65 2.01 0.75 -18.86
C PRO A 65 2.80 0.33 -20.10
N SER A 66 3.42 1.30 -20.76
CA SER A 66 4.45 1.03 -21.77
C SER A 66 5.75 0.56 -21.10
N ALA A 67 6.68 0.02 -21.89
CA ALA A 67 8.01 -0.32 -21.39
C ALA A 67 8.79 0.92 -20.90
N ALA A 68 8.56 2.08 -21.52
CA ALA A 68 9.17 3.34 -21.08
C ALA A 68 8.63 3.77 -19.71
N ASP A 69 7.30 3.69 -19.51
CA ASP A 69 6.68 4.03 -18.21
C ASP A 69 7.24 3.15 -17.07
N LEU A 70 7.42 1.85 -17.32
CA LEU A 70 8.02 0.93 -16.34
C LEU A 70 9.48 1.28 -16.05
N ALA A 71 10.27 1.63 -17.06
CA ALA A 71 11.67 2.02 -16.90
C ALA A 71 11.82 3.32 -16.08
N ASP A 72 11.00 4.34 -16.40
CA ASP A 72 11.00 5.61 -15.67
C ASP A 72 10.59 5.42 -14.21
N LEU A 73 9.59 4.56 -13.97
CA LEU A 73 9.19 4.21 -12.61
C LEU A 73 10.27 3.40 -11.89
N ALA A 74 11.00 2.52 -12.57
CA ALA A 74 12.11 1.77 -11.98
C ALA A 74 13.24 2.70 -11.51
N GLU A 75 13.58 3.72 -12.30
CA GLU A 75 14.55 4.74 -11.90
C GLU A 75 14.03 5.57 -10.71
N THR A 76 12.74 5.90 -10.67
CA THR A 76 12.12 6.59 -9.53
C THR A 76 12.19 5.75 -8.26
N VAL A 77 11.85 4.46 -8.33
CA VAL A 77 11.95 3.50 -7.22
C VAL A 77 13.39 3.41 -6.71
N ARG A 78 14.36 3.30 -7.62
CA ARG A 78 15.78 3.19 -7.28
C ARG A 78 16.32 4.47 -6.66
N GLY A 79 16.02 5.62 -7.24
CA GLY A 79 16.44 6.94 -6.74
C GLY A 79 15.82 7.29 -5.38
N ALA A 80 14.58 6.84 -5.14
CA ALA A 80 13.92 7.01 -3.84
C ALA A 80 14.40 6.02 -2.77
N GLY A 81 15.10 4.95 -3.16
CA GLY A 81 15.61 3.92 -2.25
C GLY A 81 14.52 3.15 -1.52
N VAL A 82 13.34 2.99 -2.13
CA VAL A 82 12.23 2.29 -1.46
C VAL A 82 12.47 0.77 -1.44
N PRO A 83 12.30 0.10 -0.31
CA PRO A 83 12.58 -1.33 -0.17
C PRO A 83 11.44 -2.24 -0.65
N ALA A 84 10.27 -1.66 -0.97
CA ALA A 84 9.08 -2.42 -1.31
C ALA A 84 8.17 -1.70 -2.33
N ILE A 85 7.51 -2.50 -3.15
CA ILE A 85 6.39 -2.14 -4.00
C ILE A 85 5.15 -2.85 -3.46
N PHE A 86 4.04 -2.12 -3.34
CA PHE A 86 2.80 -2.64 -2.78
C PHE A 86 1.79 -2.92 -3.88
N ALA A 87 1.30 -4.16 -3.97
CA ALA A 87 0.36 -4.59 -5.00
C ALA A 87 -0.94 -5.09 -4.38
N ASP A 88 -2.07 -4.87 -5.05
CA ASP A 88 -3.34 -5.45 -4.63
C ASP A 88 -3.28 -6.98 -4.73
N SER A 89 -3.62 -7.66 -3.63
CA SER A 89 -3.69 -9.12 -3.51
C SER A 89 -4.68 -9.77 -4.47
N ALA A 90 -5.70 -9.04 -4.92
CA ALA A 90 -6.68 -9.51 -5.89
C ALA A 90 -6.20 -9.40 -7.35
N GLN A 91 -5.10 -8.69 -7.62
CA GLN A 91 -4.59 -8.45 -8.95
C GLN A 91 -3.29 -9.23 -9.22
N SER A 92 -2.95 -9.39 -10.50
CA SER A 92 -1.68 -10.02 -10.88
C SER A 92 -0.50 -9.15 -10.44
N ASP A 93 0.45 -9.76 -9.74
CA ASP A 93 1.69 -9.10 -9.31
C ASP A 93 2.78 -9.06 -10.40
N ARG A 94 2.51 -9.56 -11.61
CA ARG A 94 3.50 -9.71 -12.68
C ARG A 94 4.23 -8.40 -13.00
N LEU A 95 3.50 -7.30 -13.17
CA LEU A 95 4.11 -6.00 -13.48
C LEU A 95 4.90 -5.44 -12.28
N ALA A 96 4.45 -5.70 -11.05
CA ALA A 96 5.17 -5.31 -9.85
C ALA A 96 6.50 -6.06 -9.71
N ARG A 97 6.52 -7.36 -10.07
CA ARG A 97 7.76 -8.16 -10.10
C ARG A 97 8.72 -7.66 -11.16
N VAL A 98 8.24 -7.38 -12.38
CA VAL A 98 9.07 -6.80 -13.45
C VAL A 98 9.67 -5.47 -13.02
N LEU A 99 8.85 -4.59 -12.42
CA LEU A 99 9.34 -3.32 -11.88
C LEU A 99 10.38 -3.53 -10.78
N ALA A 100 10.15 -4.46 -9.85
CA ALA A 100 11.11 -4.78 -8.79
C ALA A 100 12.45 -5.27 -9.36
N GLU A 101 12.42 -6.15 -10.37
CA GLU A 101 13.62 -6.64 -11.04
C GLU A 101 14.40 -5.51 -11.73
N GLN A 102 13.71 -4.59 -12.40
CA GLN A 102 14.32 -3.43 -13.06
C GLN A 102 14.87 -2.39 -12.06
N ALA A 103 14.18 -2.20 -10.93
CA ALA A 103 14.62 -1.29 -9.88
C ALA A 103 15.82 -1.86 -9.09
N GLY A 104 15.84 -3.19 -8.89
CA GLY A 104 16.93 -3.96 -8.31
C GLY A 104 16.46 -5.06 -7.36
N VAL A 105 17.26 -6.13 -7.22
CA VAL A 105 16.93 -7.38 -6.48
C VAL A 105 16.56 -7.24 -5.00
N ARG A 106 16.69 -6.06 -4.41
CA ARG A 106 16.33 -5.80 -3.00
C ARG A 106 14.90 -5.29 -2.83
N VAL A 107 14.21 -4.92 -3.92
CA VAL A 107 12.84 -4.42 -3.85
C VAL A 107 11.87 -5.59 -3.72
N ARG A 108 11.14 -5.65 -2.61
CA ARG A 108 10.15 -6.70 -2.35
C ARG A 108 8.80 -6.31 -2.94
N VAL A 109 8.05 -7.28 -3.46
CA VAL A 109 6.64 -7.09 -3.79
C VAL A 109 5.81 -7.56 -2.60
N VAL A 110 5.00 -6.66 -2.04
CA VAL A 110 4.17 -6.89 -0.86
C VAL A 110 2.71 -6.79 -1.26
N ALA A 111 1.93 -7.84 -0.99
CA ALA A 111 0.50 -7.84 -1.26
C ALA A 111 -0.26 -7.07 -0.17
N LEU A 112 -1.24 -6.26 -0.59
CA LEU A 112 -2.16 -5.51 0.25
C LEU A 112 -3.62 -5.81 -0.14
N TYR A 113 -4.56 -5.54 0.76
CA TYR A 113 -5.99 -5.69 0.55
C TYR A 113 -6.61 -4.31 0.29
N THR A 114 -6.83 -3.94 -0.97
CA THR A 114 -7.21 -2.55 -1.30
C THR A 114 -8.66 -2.36 -1.71
N GLU A 115 -9.26 -3.33 -2.40
CA GLU A 115 -10.59 -3.16 -3.01
C GLU A 115 -11.65 -4.11 -2.48
N SER A 116 -11.25 -5.17 -1.76
CA SER A 116 -12.17 -6.19 -1.26
C SER A 116 -11.74 -6.75 0.08
N LEU A 117 -12.75 -7.21 0.84
CA LEU A 117 -12.53 -8.02 2.04
C LEU A 117 -12.28 -9.47 1.61
N THR A 118 -11.56 -10.21 2.45
CA THR A 118 -11.45 -11.65 2.28
C THR A 118 -12.71 -12.37 2.77
N GLU A 119 -12.88 -13.62 2.37
CA GLU A 119 -13.83 -14.52 3.02
C GLU A 119 -13.55 -14.66 4.53
N PRO A 120 -14.55 -15.05 5.33
CA PRO A 120 -14.36 -15.41 6.73
C PRO A 120 -13.22 -16.43 6.90
N GLY A 121 -12.31 -16.16 7.84
CA GLY A 121 -11.09 -16.97 8.05
C GLY A 121 -9.92 -16.60 7.13
N GLY A 122 -10.11 -15.68 6.19
CA GLY A 122 -9.03 -14.99 5.48
C GLY A 122 -8.35 -13.92 6.33
N GLY A 123 -7.28 -13.31 5.79
CA GLY A 123 -6.47 -12.33 6.51
C GLY A 123 -7.13 -10.96 6.75
N ALA A 124 -8.24 -10.65 6.06
CA ALA A 124 -8.89 -9.34 6.11
C ALA A 124 -10.42 -9.43 5.93
N PRO A 125 -11.16 -10.16 6.80
CA PRO A 125 -12.59 -10.41 6.61
C PRO A 125 -13.47 -9.20 6.97
N THR A 126 -12.93 -8.19 7.65
CA THR A 126 -13.62 -6.94 7.97
C THR A 126 -12.76 -5.74 7.57
N TYR A 127 -13.39 -4.56 7.42
CA TYR A 127 -12.64 -3.33 7.14
C TYR A 127 -11.59 -3.02 8.21
N LEU A 128 -11.88 -3.32 9.48
CA LEU A 128 -10.91 -3.09 10.56
C LEU A 128 -9.70 -4.02 10.41
N ASP A 129 -9.94 -5.29 10.08
CA ASP A 129 -8.86 -6.28 9.87
C ASP A 129 -8.05 -5.95 8.63
N LEU A 130 -8.70 -5.56 7.54
CA LEU A 130 -8.07 -5.09 6.31
C LEU A 130 -7.08 -3.96 6.59
N MET A 131 -7.54 -2.89 7.25
CA MET A 131 -6.68 -1.75 7.54
C MET A 131 -5.53 -2.10 8.49
N ARG A 132 -5.73 -3.04 9.42
CA ARG A 132 -4.65 -3.54 10.29
C ARG A 132 -3.61 -4.34 9.53
N ALA A 133 -4.06 -5.30 8.72
CA ALA A 133 -3.18 -6.13 7.89
C ALA A 133 -2.33 -5.27 6.95
N ASP A 134 -2.95 -4.32 6.26
CA ASP A 134 -2.26 -3.43 5.33
C ASP A 134 -1.28 -2.49 6.04
N THR A 135 -1.66 -1.95 7.21
CA THR A 135 -0.76 -1.11 8.01
C THR A 135 0.49 -1.88 8.42
N ASP A 136 0.33 -3.11 8.91
CA ASP A 136 1.46 -3.95 9.30
C ASP A 136 2.32 -4.35 8.11
N ALA A 137 1.71 -4.69 6.97
CA ALA A 137 2.43 -4.99 5.74
C ALA A 137 3.24 -3.78 5.23
N ILE A 138 2.66 -2.57 5.27
CA ILE A 138 3.35 -1.32 4.91
C ILE A 138 4.52 -1.04 5.86
N VAL A 139 4.30 -1.13 7.17
CA VAL A 139 5.36 -0.88 8.17
C VAL A 139 6.49 -1.89 8.05
N ASN A 140 6.19 -3.17 7.87
CA ASN A 140 7.21 -4.20 7.68
C ASN A 140 7.94 -4.04 6.34
N GLY A 141 7.18 -3.75 5.28
CA GLY A 141 7.70 -3.52 3.94
C GLY A 141 8.71 -2.37 3.89
N LEU A 142 8.38 -1.27 4.56
CA LEU A 142 9.20 -0.06 4.62
C LEU A 142 10.20 -0.02 5.77
N GLY A 143 10.05 -0.85 6.80
CA GLY A 143 10.88 -0.82 8.02
C GLY A 143 12.14 -1.67 7.96
N SER A 144 12.16 -2.77 7.19
CA SER A 144 13.36 -3.61 7.06
C SER A 144 14.46 -2.90 6.22
N PRO A 145 15.74 -2.98 6.59
CA PRO A 145 16.84 -2.64 5.69
C PRO A 145 16.98 -3.64 4.53
#